data_AF-A0A942GKM5-F1
#
_entry.id   AF-A0A942GKM5-F1
#
_cell.length_a   1.000
_cell.length_b   1.000
_cell.length_c   1.000
_cell.angle_alpha   90.00
_cell.angle_beta   90.00
_cell.angle_gamma   90.00
#
_symmetry.space_group_name_H-M   'P 1'
#
loop_
_entity.id
_entity.type
_entity.pdbx_description
1 polymer ?
#
loop_
_entity_poly.entity_id
_entity_poly.type
_entity_poly.pdbx_seq_one_letter_code
_entity_poly.pdbx_strand_id
1 'polypeptide(L)'
;MKKLYLILFVFMLAFNTIYSQDVLVSGDITTNTTWTSDKTYMLVGIVRVQSGASLTIQSGTKIYGQNSSQGSLVVKPGGKIFAEGTRENPIIFTSEFTKPGATRQPTYGDWGGIILLGNAPINVPGGTAAIEGPGDSYGGNNPDDNSGVMR
;
A
#
# COMPACT_ATOMS: atom_id res chain seq x y z
N MET A 1 64.70 -23.54 -17.00
CA MET A 1 63.38 -23.90 -16.44
C MET A 1 62.76 -22.66 -15.81
N LYS A 2 61.99 -21.87 -16.58
CA LYS A 2 61.32 -20.66 -16.07
C LYS A 2 59.96 -21.08 -15.49
N LYS A 3 59.76 -20.91 -14.18
CA LYS A 3 58.48 -21.19 -13.52
C LYS A 3 57.50 -20.06 -13.87
N LEU A 4 56.46 -20.40 -14.63
CA LEU A 4 55.38 -19.50 -14.98
C LEU A 4 54.28 -19.64 -13.91
N TYR A 5 54.11 -18.63 -13.07
CA TYR A 5 53.04 -18.56 -12.09
C TYR A 5 51.77 -18.05 -12.77
N LEU A 6 50.77 -18.93 -12.91
CA LEU A 6 49.45 -18.59 -13.43
C LEU A 6 48.60 -18.02 -12.27
N ILE A 7 48.36 -16.70 -12.27
CA ILE A 7 47.47 -16.05 -11.30
C ILE A 7 46.04 -16.15 -11.84
N LEU A 8 45.22 -16.99 -11.22
CA LEU A 8 43.79 -17.12 -11.49
C LEU A 8 43.07 -15.95 -10.81
N PHE A 9 42.71 -14.91 -11.57
CA PHE A 9 41.92 -13.78 -11.07
C PHE A 9 40.44 -14.19 -11.06
N VAL A 10 39.94 -14.67 -9.92
CA VAL A 10 38.50 -14.92 -9.73
C VAL A 10 37.81 -13.57 -9.56
N PHE A 11 37.14 -13.11 -10.61
CA PHE A 11 36.33 -11.89 -10.59
C PHE A 11 35.00 -12.20 -9.90
N MET A 12 34.92 -12.01 -8.59
CA MET A 12 33.68 -12.15 -7.84
C MET A 12 32.82 -10.90 -8.13
N LEU A 13 31.84 -11.03 -9.04
CA LEU A 13 30.81 -10.02 -9.26
C LEU A 13 29.95 -9.91 -8.00
N ALA A 14 30.21 -8.90 -7.19
CA ALA A 14 29.29 -8.50 -6.12
C ALA A 14 28.04 -7.88 -6.76
N PHE A 15 26.96 -8.62 -6.79
CA PHE A 15 25.64 -8.07 -7.07
C PHE A 15 25.22 -7.22 -5.86
N ASN A 16 25.38 -5.90 -5.99
CA ASN A 16 24.79 -4.97 -5.03
C ASN A 16 23.29 -4.88 -5.35
N THR A 17 22.46 -5.53 -4.54
CA THR A 17 21.01 -5.32 -4.59
C THR A 17 20.73 -3.90 -4.10
N ILE A 18 20.53 -2.96 -5.03
CA ILE A 18 20.01 -1.64 -4.70
C ILE A 18 18.53 -1.84 -4.33
N TYR A 19 18.22 -1.84 -3.04
CA TYR A 19 16.83 -1.71 -2.62
C TYR A 19 16.39 -0.28 -2.95
N SER A 20 15.39 -0.13 -3.83
CA SER A 20 14.72 1.16 -4.02
C SER A 20 14.18 1.61 -2.66
N GLN A 21 14.53 2.84 -2.25
CA GLN A 21 14.00 3.42 -1.02
C GLN A 21 12.48 3.57 -1.17
N ASP A 22 11.72 3.15 -0.16
CA ASP A 22 10.27 3.28 -0.19
C ASP A 22 9.84 4.75 -0.35
N VAL A 23 8.80 4.98 -1.14
CA VAL A 23 8.05 6.21 -1.10
C VAL A 23 7.21 6.21 0.17
N LEU A 24 7.55 7.06 1.12
CA LEU A 24 6.73 7.27 2.32
C LEU A 24 5.45 8.01 1.94
N VAL A 25 4.30 7.47 2.31
CA VAL A 25 2.99 8.09 2.08
C VAL A 25 2.29 8.28 3.42
N SER A 26 1.86 9.50 3.70
CA SER A 26 1.15 9.87 4.92
C SER A 26 0.06 10.90 4.63
N GLY A 27 -0.93 11.00 5.51
CA GLY A 27 -1.98 12.01 5.41
C GLY A 27 -2.96 11.80 4.25
N ASP A 28 -3.46 12.90 3.70
CA ASP A 28 -4.56 12.88 2.73
C ASP A 28 -4.07 12.86 1.27
N ILE A 29 -4.67 11.97 0.49
CA ILE A 29 -4.65 11.99 -0.97
C ILE A 29 -5.87 12.78 -1.44
N THR A 30 -5.64 14.05 -1.80
CA THR A 30 -6.68 15.01 -2.19
C THR A 30 -6.77 15.22 -3.70
N THR A 31 -5.85 14.64 -4.46
CA THR A 31 -5.82 14.70 -5.94
C THR A 31 -5.55 13.32 -6.51
N ASN A 32 -5.93 13.13 -7.78
CA ASN A 32 -5.73 11.86 -8.47
C ASN A 32 -4.25 11.46 -8.44
N THR A 33 -3.97 10.31 -7.85
CA THR A 33 -2.62 9.82 -7.59
C THR A 33 -2.46 8.43 -8.18
N THR A 34 -1.28 8.16 -8.74
CA THR A 34 -0.92 6.83 -9.24
C THR A 34 0.28 6.29 -8.48
N TRP A 35 0.15 5.08 -7.95
CA TRP A 35 1.25 4.29 -7.44
C TRP A 35 1.71 3.30 -8.49
N THR A 36 3.01 3.31 -8.77
CA THR A 36 3.60 2.60 -9.90
C THR A 36 4.37 1.36 -9.44
N SER A 37 4.53 0.36 -10.31
CA SER A 37 5.13 -0.94 -9.92
C SER A 37 6.66 -0.93 -9.84
N ASP A 38 7.31 0.12 -10.34
CA ASP A 38 8.76 0.37 -10.22
C ASP A 38 9.18 0.88 -8.83
N LYS A 39 8.21 1.14 -7.95
CA LYS A 39 8.43 1.67 -6.60
C LYS A 39 7.76 0.79 -5.55
N THR A 40 8.30 0.88 -4.34
CA THR A 40 7.64 0.39 -3.13
C THR A 40 7.09 1.57 -2.34
N TYR A 41 5.95 1.37 -1.70
CA TYR A 41 5.27 2.41 -0.92
C TYR A 41 5.20 1.97 0.54
N MET A 42 5.38 2.92 1.48
CA MET A 42 5.20 2.68 2.91
C MET A 42 4.12 3.62 3.43
N LEU A 43 3.04 3.06 3.97
CA LEU A 43 1.98 3.80 4.65
C LEU A 43 2.48 4.18 6.05
N VAL A 44 2.61 5.48 6.29
CA VAL A 44 3.01 6.07 7.57
C VAL A 44 1.79 6.77 8.17
N GLY A 45 1.26 6.18 9.24
CA GLY A 45 -0.03 6.56 9.80
C GLY A 45 -1.20 6.17 8.89
N ILE A 46 -2.31 6.89 9.02
CA ILE A 46 -3.52 6.64 8.25
C ILE A 46 -3.51 7.50 6.99
N VAL A 47 -3.36 6.87 5.83
CA VAL A 47 -3.46 7.51 4.52
C VAL A 47 -4.91 7.50 4.08
N ARG A 48 -5.47 8.66 3.73
CA ARG A 48 -6.89 8.78 3.34
C ARG A 48 -7.05 9.25 1.91
N VAL A 49 -7.73 8.48 1.07
CA VAL A 49 -8.20 8.95 -0.23
C VAL A 49 -9.48 9.74 -0.02
N GLN A 50 -9.41 11.05 -0.22
CA GLN A 50 -10.49 11.98 0.06
C GLN A 50 -11.56 11.98 -1.06
N SER A 51 -12.73 12.52 -0.74
CA SER A 51 -13.81 12.67 -1.71
C SER A 51 -13.35 13.45 -2.94
N GLY A 52 -13.71 12.96 -4.13
CA GLY A 52 -13.31 13.55 -5.41
C GLY A 52 -11.91 13.18 -5.90
N ALA A 53 -11.09 12.51 -5.08
CA ALA A 53 -9.79 11.99 -5.47
C ALA A 53 -9.87 10.48 -5.81
N SER A 54 -8.97 10.04 -6.69
CA SER A 54 -8.75 8.62 -6.97
C SER A 54 -7.31 8.19 -6.71
N LEU A 55 -7.13 7.03 -6.10
CA LEU A 55 -5.85 6.33 -6.04
C LEU A 55 -5.84 5.16 -7.02
N THR A 56 -5.00 5.24 -8.06
CA THR A 56 -4.73 4.14 -8.97
C THR A 56 -3.46 3.41 -8.55
N ILE A 57 -3.49 2.09 -8.45
CA ILE A 57 -2.34 1.27 -8.08
C ILE A 57 -2.06 0.30 -9.22
N GLN A 58 -0.86 0.39 -9.80
CA GLN A 58 -0.45 -0.50 -10.88
C GLN A 58 -0.29 -1.94 -10.40
N SER A 59 -0.61 -2.90 -11.27
CA SER A 59 -0.34 -4.32 -11.02
C SER A 59 1.14 -4.56 -10.68
N GLY A 60 1.42 -5.38 -9.67
CA GLY A 60 2.79 -5.65 -9.22
C GLY A 60 3.35 -4.64 -8.20
N THR A 61 2.62 -3.56 -7.88
CA THR A 61 3.05 -2.64 -6.81
C THR A 61 3.02 -3.33 -5.45
N LYS A 62 4.06 -3.09 -4.65
CA LYS A 62 4.13 -3.53 -3.26
C LYS A 62 4.02 -2.34 -2.30
N ILE A 63 3.11 -2.48 -1.35
CA ILE A 63 2.76 -1.48 -0.35
C ILE A 63 2.95 -2.11 1.03
N TYR A 64 3.67 -1.40 1.89
CA TYR A 64 3.93 -1.81 3.25
C TYR A 64 3.16 -0.92 4.22
N GLY A 65 2.64 -1.49 5.30
CA GLY A 65 2.17 -0.72 6.45
C GLY A 65 3.27 -0.61 7.51
N GLN A 66 3.57 0.62 7.93
CA GLN A 66 4.49 0.86 9.03
C GLN A 66 3.85 0.43 10.36
N ASN A 67 4.56 -0.35 11.15
CA ASN A 67 4.01 -0.92 12.38
C ASN A 67 3.83 0.10 13.49
N SER A 68 4.82 0.97 13.69
CA SER A 68 4.81 1.96 14.77
C SER A 68 3.64 2.95 14.69
N SER A 69 3.11 3.20 13.49
CA SER A 69 2.02 4.14 13.24
C SER A 69 0.72 3.46 12.80
N GLN A 70 0.67 2.12 12.82
CA GLN A 70 -0.44 1.33 12.29
C GLN A 70 -0.82 1.76 10.86
N GLY A 71 0.17 1.78 9.97
CA GLY A 71 0.05 2.16 8.56
C GLY A 71 -1.22 1.58 7.93
N SER A 72 -2.10 2.44 7.46
CA SER A 72 -3.43 2.09 6.96
C SER A 72 -3.79 2.88 5.72
N LEU A 73 -4.63 2.30 4.86
CA LEU A 73 -5.22 3.00 3.73
C LEU A 73 -6.74 3.05 3.89
N VAL A 74 -7.29 4.26 3.93
CA VAL A 74 -8.74 4.48 4.05
C VAL A 74 -9.23 5.19 2.79
N VAL A 75 -10.20 4.60 2.10
CA VAL A 75 -10.93 5.27 1.01
C VAL A 75 -12.20 5.86 1.62
N LYS A 76 -12.31 7.19 1.65
CA LYS A 76 -13.44 7.91 2.24
C LYS A 76 -14.66 7.87 1.31
N PRO A 77 -15.89 8.14 1.81
CA PRO A 77 -17.05 8.29 0.95
C PRO A 77 -16.80 9.32 -0.17
N GLY A 78 -17.05 8.93 -1.41
CA GLY A 78 -16.78 9.72 -2.62
C GLY A 78 -15.33 9.69 -3.12
N GLY A 79 -14.40 9.11 -2.37
CA GLY A 79 -13.05 8.77 -2.83
C GLY A 79 -13.05 7.43 -3.57
N LYS A 80 -12.05 7.19 -4.42
CA LYS A 80 -11.97 5.96 -5.23
C LYS A 80 -10.61 5.30 -5.19
N ILE A 81 -10.60 3.97 -5.27
CA ILE A 81 -9.40 3.16 -5.46
C ILE A 81 -9.51 2.29 -6.72
N PHE A 82 -8.47 2.25 -7.55
CA PHE A 82 -8.37 1.36 -8.70
C PHE A 82 -7.11 0.51 -8.53
N ALA A 83 -7.26 -0.61 -7.85
CA ALA A 83 -6.22 -1.58 -7.56
C ALA A 83 -6.54 -2.88 -8.31
N GLU A 84 -5.96 -3.02 -9.49
CA GLU A 84 -6.28 -4.09 -10.43
C GLU A 84 -5.07 -5.00 -10.64
N GLY A 85 -4.78 -5.84 -9.64
CA GLY A 85 -3.73 -6.83 -9.73
C GLY A 85 -4.06 -7.92 -10.75
N THR A 86 -3.03 -8.64 -11.19
CA THR A 86 -3.22 -9.90 -11.94
C THR A 86 -2.59 -11.06 -11.18
N ARG A 87 -2.88 -12.29 -11.62
CA ARG A 87 -2.23 -13.48 -11.05
C ARG A 87 -0.70 -13.42 -11.21
N GLU A 88 -0.25 -12.91 -12.35
CA GLU A 88 1.17 -12.79 -12.69
C GLU A 88 1.82 -11.61 -11.97
N ASN A 89 1.08 -10.52 -11.76
CA ASN A 89 1.55 -9.29 -11.12
C ASN A 89 0.54 -8.84 -10.05
N PRO A 90 0.48 -9.51 -8.90
CA PRO A 90 -0.44 -9.14 -7.83
C PRO A 90 -0.03 -7.81 -7.21
N ILE A 91 -1.02 -7.04 -6.74
CA ILE A 91 -0.77 -5.92 -5.83
C ILE A 91 -0.63 -6.51 -4.42
N ILE A 92 0.46 -6.19 -3.73
CA ILE A 92 0.75 -6.76 -2.41
C ILE A 92 0.69 -5.66 -1.37
N PHE A 93 -0.28 -5.74 -0.46
CA PHE A 93 -0.27 -5.00 0.80
C PHE A 93 0.19 -5.90 1.94
N THR A 94 1.15 -5.46 2.74
CA THR A 94 1.74 -6.31 3.77
C THR A 94 2.43 -5.52 4.90
N SER A 95 2.85 -6.21 5.95
CA SER A 95 3.68 -5.66 7.03
C SER A 95 5.07 -5.25 6.54
N GLU A 96 5.60 -4.13 7.07
CA GLU A 96 7.01 -3.75 6.86
C GLU A 96 8.00 -4.84 7.31
N PHE A 97 7.62 -5.73 8.22
CA PHE A 97 8.46 -6.85 8.67
C PHE A 97 8.59 -8.00 7.66
N THR A 98 7.91 -7.90 6.51
CA THR A 98 8.19 -8.79 5.36
C THR A 98 9.39 -8.35 4.52
N LYS A 99 9.95 -7.17 4.81
CA LYS A 99 11.11 -6.64 4.09
C LYS A 99 12.39 -7.43 4.41
N PRO A 100 13.32 -7.56 3.46
CA PRO A 100 14.66 -8.09 3.74
C PRO A 100 15.34 -7.28 4.85
N GLY A 101 15.95 -7.98 5.81
CA GLY A 101 16.60 -7.34 6.96
C GLY A 101 15.66 -6.88 8.07
N ALA A 102 14.38 -7.26 8.02
CA ALA A 102 13.44 -7.02 9.11
C ALA A 102 13.92 -7.65 10.42
N THR A 103 13.66 -6.97 11.55
CA THR A 103 14.10 -7.39 12.88
C THR A 103 13.32 -8.58 13.44
N ARG A 104 12.15 -8.87 12.86
CA ARG A 104 11.28 -10.00 13.21
C ARG A 104 10.45 -10.44 12.01
N GLN A 105 9.79 -11.58 12.14
CA GLN A 105 8.78 -12.03 11.20
C GLN A 105 7.48 -11.20 11.34
N PRO A 106 6.66 -11.09 10.27
CA PRO A 106 5.38 -10.40 10.33
C PRO A 106 4.42 -11.11 11.29
N THR A 107 3.63 -10.33 12.01
CA THR A 107 2.60 -10.81 12.93
C THR A 107 1.25 -10.12 12.69
N TYR A 108 0.19 -10.67 13.28
CA TYR A 108 -1.14 -10.04 13.22
C TYR A 108 -1.11 -8.64 13.83
N GLY A 109 -1.87 -7.71 13.24
CA GLY A 109 -1.92 -6.32 13.71
C GLY A 109 -0.68 -5.48 13.36
N ASP A 110 0.25 -6.00 12.55
CA ASP A 110 1.43 -5.26 12.15
C ASP A 110 1.12 -3.97 11.38
N TRP A 111 -0.05 -3.88 10.75
CA TRP A 111 -0.54 -2.72 10.02
C TRP A 111 -2.06 -2.68 10.12
N GLY A 112 -2.67 -1.51 9.88
CA GLY A 112 -4.11 -1.32 10.13
C GLY A 112 -5.02 -1.70 8.96
N GLY A 113 -4.44 -2.15 7.84
CA GLY A 113 -5.20 -2.71 6.72
C GLY A 113 -5.68 -1.69 5.70
N ILE A 114 -6.66 -2.12 4.90
CA ILE A 114 -7.34 -1.30 3.89
C ILE A 114 -8.81 -1.20 4.28
N ILE A 115 -9.35 0.01 4.31
CA ILE A 115 -10.72 0.29 4.71
C ILE A 115 -11.41 1.05 3.57
N LEU A 116 -12.48 0.49 3.02
CA LEU A 116 -13.29 1.13 1.99
C LEU A 116 -14.61 1.60 2.60
N LEU A 117 -14.81 2.91 2.64
CA LEU A 117 -16.00 3.54 3.21
C LEU A 117 -16.89 4.05 2.08
N GLY A 118 -17.93 3.27 1.79
CA GLY A 118 -18.90 3.60 0.73
C GLY A 118 -19.77 4.80 1.07
N ASN A 119 -20.29 5.45 0.02
CA ASN A 119 -21.23 6.57 0.05
C ASN A 119 -22.68 6.13 -0.27
N ALA A 120 -22.94 4.83 -0.31
CA ALA A 120 -24.27 4.26 -0.49
C ALA A 120 -25.18 4.50 0.73
N PRO A 121 -26.51 4.62 0.54
CA PRO A 121 -27.45 4.68 1.64
C PRO A 121 -27.33 3.48 2.58
N ILE A 122 -27.36 3.76 3.89
CA ILE A 122 -27.36 2.76 4.96
C ILE A 122 -28.60 2.92 5.84
N ASN A 123 -29.01 1.85 6.51
CA ASN A 123 -30.16 1.86 7.41
C ASN A 123 -29.81 2.39 8.81
N VAL A 124 -29.26 3.60 8.88
CA VAL A 124 -28.90 4.30 10.13
C VAL A 124 -29.53 5.69 10.11
N PRO A 125 -30.21 6.14 11.19
CA PRO A 125 -30.73 7.50 11.27
C PRO A 125 -29.65 8.54 10.97
N GLY A 126 -29.94 9.47 10.05
CA GLY A 126 -28.96 10.45 9.57
C GLY A 126 -28.10 9.98 8.39
N GLY A 127 -28.19 8.71 7.97
CA GLY A 127 -27.58 8.19 6.75
C GLY A 127 -26.07 7.92 6.83
N THR A 128 -25.46 8.11 8.00
CA THR A 128 -24.02 7.91 8.22
C THR A 128 -23.74 7.21 9.54
N ALA A 129 -22.68 6.40 9.59
CA ALA A 129 -22.20 5.75 10.80
C ALA A 129 -20.68 5.80 10.90
N ALA A 130 -20.15 5.82 12.13
CA ALA A 130 -18.72 5.75 12.38
C ALA A 130 -18.21 4.30 12.34
N ILE A 131 -16.98 4.11 11.88
CA ILE A 131 -16.25 2.85 12.07
C ILE A 131 -15.48 2.86 13.39
N GLU A 132 -15.20 1.67 13.91
CA GLU A 132 -14.20 1.50 14.96
C GLU A 132 -12.79 1.74 14.41
N GLY A 133 -11.83 2.10 15.27
CA GLY A 133 -10.44 2.37 14.88
C GLY A 133 -10.19 3.83 14.53
N PRO A 134 -9.91 4.20 13.26
CA PRO A 134 -9.43 5.54 12.90
C PRO A 134 -10.47 6.67 13.03
N GLY A 135 -11.71 6.35 13.40
CA GLY A 135 -12.78 7.32 13.68
C GLY A 135 -13.47 7.91 12.44
N ASP A 136 -13.24 7.32 11.26
CA ASP A 136 -13.89 7.73 10.01
C ASP A 136 -15.37 7.29 9.93
N SER A 137 -16.12 7.80 8.96
CA SER A 137 -17.54 7.45 8.76
C SER A 137 -17.81 6.98 7.34
N TYR A 138 -18.82 6.11 7.21
CA TYR A 138 -19.37 5.59 5.96
C TYR A 138 -20.87 5.87 5.86
N GLY A 139 -21.44 5.57 4.71
CA GLY A 139 -22.84 5.87 4.39
C GLY A 139 -22.96 7.21 3.66
N GLY A 140 -24.10 7.39 3.00
CA GLY A 140 -24.38 8.58 2.23
C GLY A 140 -25.75 8.50 1.56
N ASN A 141 -25.88 9.21 0.45
CA ASN A 141 -27.14 9.34 -0.28
C ASN A 141 -27.04 8.90 -1.74
N ASN A 142 -25.94 8.26 -2.16
CA ASN A 142 -25.72 7.85 -3.54
C ASN A 142 -26.02 6.35 -3.72
N PRO A 143 -27.23 5.93 -4.16
CA PRO A 143 -27.55 4.52 -4.34
C PRO A 143 -26.67 3.82 -5.39
N ASP A 144 -26.07 4.58 -6.31
CA ASP A 144 -25.17 4.09 -7.36
C ASP A 144 -23.69 4.26 -6.96
N ASP A 145 -23.38 4.29 -5.67
CA ASP A 145 -22.00 4.48 -5.20
C ASP A 145 -21.06 3.41 -5.74
N ASN A 146 -19.88 3.85 -6.15
CA ASN A 146 -18.81 3.01 -6.63
C ASN A 146 -17.47 3.58 -6.14
N SER A 147 -16.90 2.93 -5.13
CA SER A 147 -15.60 3.27 -4.54
C SER A 147 -14.41 2.76 -5.36
N GLY A 148 -14.64 2.20 -6.54
CA GLY A 148 -13.65 1.74 -7.50
C GLY A 148 -13.53 0.20 -7.58
N VAL A 149 -12.32 -0.30 -7.83
CA VAL A 149 -12.03 -1.72 -8.07
C VAL A 149 -10.88 -2.19 -7.18
N MET A 150 -11.05 -3.35 -6.56
CA MET A 150 -10.01 -4.07 -5.83
C MET A 150 -10.07 -5.55 -6.24
N ARG A 151 -9.05 -6.02 -6.98
CA ARG A 151 -8.98 -7.39 -7.52
C ARG A 151 -7.56 -7.94 -7.55
#